data_AF-A0A6N2MMN5-F1
#
_entry.id   AF-A0A6N2MMN5-F1
#
_cell.length_a   1.000
_cell.length_b   1.000
_cell.length_c   1.000
_cell.angle_alpha   90.00
_cell.angle_beta   90.00
_cell.angle_gamma   90.00
#
_symmetry.space_group_name_H-M   'P 1'
#
loop_
_entity.id
_entity.type
_entity.pdbx_description
1 polymer ?
#
loop_
_entity_poly.entity_id
_entity_poly.type
_entity_poly.pdbx_seq_one_letter_code
_entity_poly.pdbx_strand_id
1 'polypeptide(L)'
;MNGRPDRDYLKYRWQPNPRCHFPRFDGRHFLSQVLKGKSMMFVGDSLSLNQWQSLTCMLHVALPRARYSSARTGGLSTFTFPEYGAKVMFSRNAFLVDMVSTSHGVALRLDSIQGGELWKGIDVLVFNTWHWWNFIQVGSARYHDMDRLVAFEKALTTWAKWVETHVDTTKTKVFFQGVSPDHLNGSDWGEASARSCEGQKEPFSKTYPAGPHPAQLVVEKVIGAMPTAAVHLLNVTALSQLRKEGHPSVYGLGGHRAMDCSHWCLAGVPDTWNQLLYAALLPT
;
A
#
# COMPACT_ATOMS: atom_id res chain seq x y z
N MET A 1 -17.01 13.50 6.84
CA MET A 1 -15.81 13.59 7.71
C MET A 1 -16.18 13.00 9.05
N ASN A 2 -15.35 12.14 9.63
CA ASN A 2 -15.66 11.36 10.85
C ASN A 2 -15.42 12.16 12.15
N GLY A 3 -15.51 13.49 12.11
CA GLY A 3 -15.41 14.34 13.30
C GLY A 3 -13.99 14.72 13.76
N ARG A 4 -12.92 14.34 13.06
CA ARG A 4 -11.54 14.78 13.39
C ARG A 4 -11.42 16.31 13.31
N PRO A 5 -11.06 17.02 14.41
CA PRO A 5 -11.08 18.48 14.44
C PRO A 5 -9.79 19.11 13.89
N ASP A 6 -8.63 18.49 14.13
CA ASP A 6 -7.34 18.97 13.64
C ASP A 6 -7.16 18.69 12.16
N ARG A 7 -6.48 19.60 11.45
CA ARG A 7 -6.28 19.52 9.99
C ARG A 7 -4.83 19.75 9.56
N ASP A 8 -3.92 19.97 10.51
CA ASP A 8 -2.53 20.30 10.19
C ASP A 8 -1.79 19.13 9.52
N TYR A 9 -2.20 17.90 9.80
CA TYR A 9 -1.70 16.69 9.12
C TYR A 9 -1.85 16.74 7.58
N LEU A 10 -2.80 17.53 7.05
CA LEU A 10 -3.04 17.74 5.62
C LEU A 10 -2.02 18.68 4.96
N LYS A 11 -1.25 19.44 5.75
CA LYS A 11 -0.34 20.48 5.25
C LYS A 11 1.07 19.97 4.96
N TYR A 12 1.39 18.74 5.38
CA TYR A 12 2.72 18.16 5.19
C TYR A 12 2.89 17.58 3.79
N ARG A 13 4.08 17.79 3.23
CA ARG A 13 4.51 17.23 1.94
C ARG A 13 5.88 16.60 2.10
N TRP A 14 6.08 15.44 1.49
CA TRP A 14 7.40 14.82 1.41
C TRP A 14 8.31 15.57 0.45
N GLN A 15 9.54 15.88 0.91
CA GLN A 15 10.58 16.51 0.10
C GLN A 15 11.89 15.74 0.33
N PRO A 16 12.26 14.80 -0.56
CA PRO A 16 13.42 13.92 -0.36
C PRO A 16 14.74 14.66 -0.23
N ASN A 17 14.93 15.70 -1.05
CA ASN A 17 16.09 16.58 -1.02
C ASN A 17 15.61 18.01 -1.31
N PRO A 18 15.94 19.02 -0.49
CA PRO A 18 15.54 20.42 -0.74
C PRO A 18 16.00 20.97 -2.10
N ARG A 19 17.07 20.41 -2.66
CA ARG A 19 17.63 20.80 -3.98
C ARG A 19 17.01 20.03 -5.15
N CYS A 20 16.18 19.02 -4.90
CA CYS A 20 15.52 18.24 -5.94
C CYS A 20 14.12 18.80 -6.20
N HIS A 21 13.81 19.13 -7.45
CA HIS A 21 12.45 19.45 -7.85
C HIS A 21 11.66 18.15 -8.03
N PHE A 22 10.90 17.78 -7.00
CA PHE A 22 10.05 16.59 -7.04
C PHE A 22 8.72 16.92 -7.77
N PRO A 23 8.31 16.15 -8.79
CA PRO A 23 7.15 16.49 -9.61
C PRO A 23 5.87 16.46 -8.78
N ARG A 24 5.05 17.50 -8.92
CA ARG A 24 3.69 17.50 -8.35
C ARG A 24 2.80 16.57 -9.15
N PHE A 25 1.84 15.93 -8.48
CA PHE A 25 0.84 15.12 -9.16
C PHE A 25 -0.01 15.98 -10.10
N ASP A 26 -0.04 15.61 -11.38
CA ASP A 26 -0.93 16.18 -12.39
C ASP A 26 -1.88 15.07 -12.87
N GLY A 27 -3.13 15.12 -12.41
CA GLY A 27 -4.13 14.12 -12.74
C GLY A 27 -4.53 14.10 -14.22
N ARG A 28 -4.45 15.25 -14.91
CA ARG A 28 -4.71 15.32 -16.36
C ARG A 28 -3.59 14.64 -17.12
N HIS A 29 -2.35 14.96 -16.80
CA HIS A 29 -1.20 14.29 -17.39
C HIS A 29 -1.22 12.79 -17.10
N PHE A 30 -1.52 12.40 -15.86
CA PHE A 30 -1.61 10.99 -15.46
C PHE A 30 -2.60 10.20 -16.32
N LEU A 31 -3.83 10.68 -16.51
CA LEU A 31 -4.81 9.97 -17.34
C LEU A 31 -4.53 10.07 -18.84
N SER A 32 -4.08 11.24 -19.32
CA SER A 32 -3.93 11.47 -20.76
C SER A 32 -2.62 11.00 -21.37
N GLN A 33 -1.56 10.83 -20.56
CA GLN A 33 -0.23 10.44 -21.03
C GLN A 33 0.27 9.15 -20.36
N VAL A 34 0.13 9.04 -19.03
CA VAL A 34 0.69 7.88 -18.31
C VAL A 34 -0.21 6.65 -18.47
N LEU A 35 -1.52 6.78 -18.22
CA LEU A 35 -2.51 5.70 -18.21
C LEU A 35 -3.47 5.69 -19.41
N LYS A 36 -3.20 6.48 -20.46
CA LYS A 36 -4.07 6.50 -21.64
C LYS A 36 -4.14 5.11 -22.28
N GLY A 37 -5.34 4.55 -22.37
CA GLY A 37 -5.59 3.21 -22.89
C GLY A 37 -5.06 2.06 -22.04
N LYS A 38 -4.63 2.33 -20.80
CA LYS A 38 -3.97 1.36 -19.91
C LYS A 38 -4.77 1.05 -18.65
N SER A 39 -4.38 -0.03 -18.01
CA SER A 39 -4.88 -0.51 -16.74
C SER A 39 -3.80 -0.48 -15.65
N MET A 40 -4.16 0.03 -14.49
CA MET A 40 -3.37 -0.03 -13.26
C MET A 40 -4.12 -0.83 -12.23
N MET A 41 -3.46 -1.75 -11.53
CA MET A 41 -4.07 -2.56 -10.47
C MET A 41 -3.23 -2.54 -9.20
N PHE A 42 -3.86 -2.12 -8.11
CA PHE A 42 -3.35 -2.33 -6.76
C PHE A 42 -3.77 -3.73 -6.29
N VAL A 43 -2.81 -4.54 -5.88
CA VAL A 43 -3.04 -5.89 -5.38
C VAL A 43 -2.52 -5.96 -3.96
N GLY A 44 -3.37 -6.34 -3.01
CA GLY A 44 -2.89 -6.45 -1.63
C GLY A 44 -3.95 -6.40 -0.56
N ASP A 45 -3.52 -5.94 0.60
CA ASP A 45 -4.35 -5.79 1.79
C ASP A 45 -5.15 -4.46 1.80
N SER A 46 -5.61 -4.04 2.99
CA SER A 46 -6.39 -2.82 3.16
C SER A 46 -5.58 -1.55 2.94
N LEU A 47 -4.25 -1.60 2.94
CA LEU A 47 -3.40 -0.45 2.64
C LEU A 47 -3.27 -0.23 1.13
N SER A 48 -3.29 -1.28 0.33
CA SER A 48 -3.51 -1.18 -1.12
C SER A 48 -4.86 -0.53 -1.44
N LEU A 49 -5.91 -0.89 -0.69
CA LEU A 49 -7.22 -0.23 -0.82
C LEU A 49 -7.10 1.25 -0.44
N ASN A 50 -6.40 1.58 0.63
CA ASN A 50 -6.20 2.95 1.10
C ASN A 50 -5.46 3.81 0.07
N GLN A 51 -4.42 3.26 -0.58
CA GLN A 51 -3.70 3.94 -1.67
C GLN A 51 -4.55 4.09 -2.93
N TRP A 52 -5.31 3.06 -3.32
CA TRP A 52 -6.24 3.12 -4.45
C TRP A 52 -7.34 4.17 -4.24
N GLN A 53 -7.92 4.24 -3.03
CA GLN A 53 -8.91 5.27 -2.67
C GLN A 53 -8.30 6.68 -2.75
N SER A 54 -7.08 6.86 -2.25
CA SER A 54 -6.35 8.13 -2.41
C SER A 54 -6.20 8.52 -3.88
N LEU A 55 -5.71 7.60 -4.74
CA LEU A 55 -5.47 7.91 -6.15
C LEU A 55 -6.79 8.26 -6.87
N THR A 56 -7.85 7.50 -6.63
CA THR A 56 -9.16 7.79 -7.24
C THR A 56 -9.73 9.13 -6.78
N CYS A 57 -9.58 9.50 -5.51
CA CYS A 57 -9.92 10.84 -5.02
C CYS A 57 -9.06 11.94 -5.67
N MET A 58 -7.74 11.75 -5.76
CA MET A 58 -6.84 12.72 -6.40
C MET A 58 -7.22 12.95 -7.87
N LEU A 59 -7.58 11.90 -8.60
CA LEU A 59 -8.04 11.98 -9.99
C LEU A 59 -9.40 12.67 -10.12
N HIS A 60 -10.34 12.33 -9.25
CA HIS A 60 -11.65 12.97 -9.21
C HIS A 60 -11.54 14.48 -8.96
N VAL A 61 -10.69 14.90 -8.02
CA VAL A 61 -10.45 16.31 -7.73
C VAL A 61 -9.70 17.02 -8.86
N ALA A 62 -8.73 16.37 -9.50
CA ALA A 62 -7.99 16.96 -10.62
C ALA A 62 -8.86 17.17 -11.88
N LEU A 63 -9.88 16.33 -12.07
CA LEU A 63 -10.77 16.34 -13.23
C LEU A 63 -12.23 16.17 -12.80
N PRO A 64 -12.84 17.17 -12.12
CA PRO A 64 -14.15 17.03 -11.50
C PRO A 64 -15.30 16.87 -12.50
N ARG A 65 -15.06 17.18 -13.78
CA ARG A 65 -16.04 17.03 -14.87
C ARG A 65 -15.83 15.78 -15.72
N ALA A 66 -14.74 15.04 -15.52
CA ALA A 66 -14.48 13.82 -16.27
C ALA A 66 -15.53 12.76 -15.90
N ARG A 67 -16.10 12.10 -16.91
CA ARG A 67 -17.00 10.97 -16.68
C ARG A 67 -16.20 9.78 -16.17
N TYR A 68 -16.69 9.15 -15.11
CA TYR A 68 -16.11 7.92 -14.57
C TYR A 68 -17.20 6.94 -14.16
N SER A 69 -16.83 5.67 -14.03
CA SER A 69 -17.67 4.62 -13.44
C SER A 69 -16.90 3.90 -12.35
N SER A 70 -17.58 3.52 -11.28
CA SER A 70 -17.03 2.66 -10.23
C SER A 70 -17.88 1.39 -10.15
N ALA A 71 -17.23 0.24 -10.27
CA ALA A 71 -17.87 -1.06 -10.15
C ALA A 71 -17.06 -1.96 -9.22
N ARG A 72 -17.75 -2.85 -8.51
CA ARG A 72 -17.14 -3.88 -7.68
C ARG A 72 -17.77 -5.23 -8.00
N THR A 73 -16.93 -6.21 -8.32
CA THR A 73 -17.32 -7.59 -8.57
C THR A 73 -16.44 -8.48 -7.69
N GLY A 74 -17.05 -9.05 -6.64
CA GLY A 74 -16.32 -9.81 -5.64
C GLY A 74 -15.21 -8.99 -4.96
N GLY A 75 -13.97 -9.49 -5.03
CA GLY A 75 -12.77 -8.85 -4.49
C GLY A 75 -12.14 -7.78 -5.39
N LEU A 76 -12.67 -7.58 -6.62
CA LEU A 76 -12.15 -6.63 -7.59
C LEU A 76 -12.99 -5.36 -7.61
N SER A 77 -12.36 -4.21 -7.36
CA SER A 77 -12.93 -2.89 -7.57
C SER A 77 -12.29 -2.25 -8.79
N THR A 78 -13.06 -1.61 -9.66
CA THR A 78 -12.58 -0.98 -10.89
C THR A 78 -13.15 0.43 -11.01
N PHE A 79 -12.25 1.40 -11.14
CA PHE A 79 -12.55 2.80 -11.40
C PHE A 79 -12.12 3.13 -12.82
N THR A 80 -13.07 3.40 -13.70
CA THR A 80 -12.82 3.58 -15.14
C THR A 80 -13.06 5.03 -15.54
N PHE A 81 -12.15 5.56 -16.35
CA PHE A 81 -12.32 6.82 -17.07
C PHE A 81 -12.46 6.54 -18.58
N PRO A 82 -13.69 6.46 -19.12
CA PRO A 82 -13.91 6.04 -20.51
C PRO A 82 -13.23 6.94 -21.54
N GLU A 83 -13.21 8.26 -21.34
CA GLU A 83 -12.58 9.23 -22.24
C GLU A 83 -11.08 8.97 -22.46
N TYR A 84 -10.41 8.44 -21.44
CA TYR A 84 -8.98 8.13 -21.48
C TYR A 84 -8.70 6.66 -21.78
N GLY A 85 -9.74 5.81 -21.85
CA GLY A 85 -9.58 4.35 -21.88
C GLY A 85 -8.83 3.81 -20.66
N ALA A 86 -8.80 4.55 -19.54
CA ALA A 86 -7.97 4.25 -18.38
C ALA A 86 -8.76 3.51 -17.30
N LYS A 87 -8.12 2.52 -16.67
CA LYS A 87 -8.70 1.76 -15.54
C LYS A 87 -7.76 1.79 -14.34
N VAL A 88 -8.29 2.12 -13.16
CA VAL A 88 -7.58 2.06 -11.88
C VAL A 88 -8.32 1.06 -11.00
N MET A 89 -7.66 -0.06 -10.71
CA MET A 89 -8.28 -1.27 -10.16
C MET A 89 -7.69 -1.58 -8.78
N PHE A 90 -8.46 -2.23 -7.93
CA PHE A 90 -8.00 -2.82 -6.67
C PHE A 90 -8.47 -4.26 -6.57
N SER A 91 -7.53 -5.18 -6.43
CA SER A 91 -7.76 -6.60 -6.19
C SER A 91 -7.37 -6.94 -4.75
N ARG A 92 -8.37 -7.28 -3.91
CA ARG A 92 -8.11 -7.72 -2.54
C ARG A 92 -7.44 -9.09 -2.55
N ASN A 93 -6.15 -9.11 -2.18
CA ASN A 93 -5.40 -10.32 -1.88
C ASN A 93 -4.38 -10.00 -0.78
N ALA A 94 -4.81 -10.17 0.47
CA ALA A 94 -4.08 -9.61 1.63
C ALA A 94 -2.71 -10.25 1.86
N PHE A 95 -2.49 -11.48 1.41
CA PHE A 95 -1.26 -12.24 1.62
C PHE A 95 -0.48 -12.50 0.33
N LEU A 96 -1.03 -12.11 -0.83
CA LEU A 96 -0.62 -12.45 -2.20
C LEU A 96 -0.71 -13.95 -2.53
N VAL A 97 -0.35 -14.82 -1.60
CA VAL A 97 -0.47 -16.28 -1.69
C VAL A 97 -1.87 -16.79 -1.36
N ASP A 98 -2.12 -18.04 -1.73
CA ASP A 98 -3.43 -18.66 -1.58
C ASP A 98 -3.78 -18.95 -0.12
N MET A 99 -5.07 -18.79 0.19
CA MET A 99 -5.69 -19.23 1.43
C MET A 99 -6.46 -20.53 1.18
N VAL A 100 -6.21 -21.56 1.98
CA VAL A 100 -6.87 -22.87 1.86
C VAL A 100 -7.67 -23.18 3.12
N SER A 101 -8.89 -23.67 2.93
CA SER A 101 -9.70 -24.20 4.03
C SER A 101 -9.16 -25.56 4.45
N THR A 102 -8.90 -25.71 5.74
CA THR A 102 -8.46 -26.94 6.39
C THR A 102 -9.47 -27.35 7.46
N SER A 103 -9.36 -28.56 8.01
CA SER A 103 -10.17 -28.99 9.16
C SER A 103 -10.00 -28.12 10.41
N HIS A 104 -8.92 -27.34 10.50
CA HIS A 104 -8.63 -26.46 11.64
C HIS A 104 -8.98 -24.98 11.34
N GLY A 105 -9.42 -24.66 10.11
CA GLY A 105 -9.75 -23.31 9.64
C GLY A 105 -8.89 -22.91 8.43
N VAL A 106 -8.69 -21.61 8.20
CA VAL A 106 -8.00 -21.09 7.00
C VAL A 106 -6.49 -21.05 7.19
N ALA A 107 -5.72 -21.73 6.34
CA ALA A 107 -4.26 -21.69 6.34
C ALA A 107 -3.71 -20.95 5.10
N LEU A 108 -2.51 -20.37 5.22
CA LEU A 108 -1.78 -19.80 4.08
C LEU A 108 -0.96 -20.90 3.39
N ARG A 109 -1.15 -21.07 2.09
CA ARG A 109 -0.31 -21.91 1.24
C ARG A 109 0.79 -21.04 0.63
N LEU A 110 1.91 -20.93 1.34
CA LEU A 110 3.00 -19.97 1.04
C LEU A 110 3.71 -20.21 -0.31
N ASP A 111 3.50 -21.36 -0.94
CA ASP A 111 4.11 -21.82 -2.19
C ASP A 111 3.16 -21.76 -3.41
N SER A 112 1.98 -21.13 -3.28
CA SER A 112 0.97 -21.08 -4.34
C SER A 112 0.31 -19.72 -4.50
N ILE A 113 0.08 -19.32 -5.76
CA ILE A 113 -0.59 -18.06 -6.16
C ILE A 113 -1.54 -18.36 -7.32
N GLN A 114 -2.70 -18.94 -7.04
CA GLN A 114 -3.77 -19.14 -8.03
C GLN A 114 -4.48 -17.83 -8.37
N GLY A 115 -4.56 -16.90 -7.41
CA GLY A 115 -5.13 -15.57 -7.63
C GLY A 115 -4.39 -14.72 -8.68
N GLY A 116 -3.20 -15.14 -9.11
CA GLY A 116 -2.34 -14.44 -10.06
C GLY A 116 -2.93 -14.30 -11.46
N GLU A 117 -3.86 -15.18 -11.87
CA GLU A 117 -4.49 -15.09 -13.20
C GLU A 117 -5.17 -13.74 -13.45
N LEU A 118 -5.73 -13.12 -12.40
CA LEU A 118 -6.38 -11.81 -12.49
C LEU A 118 -5.40 -10.66 -12.77
N TRP A 119 -4.12 -10.84 -12.46
CA TRP A 119 -3.11 -9.79 -12.54
C TRP A 119 -2.40 -9.74 -13.90
N LYS A 120 -2.55 -10.82 -14.69
CA LYS A 120 -1.94 -10.92 -16.02
C LYS A 120 -2.55 -9.89 -16.97
N GLY A 121 -1.71 -9.33 -17.84
CA GLY A 121 -2.13 -8.36 -18.84
C GLY A 121 -2.41 -6.95 -18.31
N ILE A 122 -2.19 -6.69 -17.01
CA ILE A 122 -2.27 -5.35 -16.45
C ILE A 122 -1.00 -4.56 -16.79
N ASP A 123 -1.13 -3.30 -17.19
CA ASP A 123 -0.01 -2.47 -17.64
C ASP A 123 0.83 -1.95 -16.46
N VAL A 124 0.19 -1.65 -15.32
CA VAL A 124 0.87 -1.25 -14.08
C VAL A 124 0.34 -2.04 -12.88
N LEU A 125 1.19 -2.87 -12.28
CA LEU A 125 0.88 -3.62 -11.08
C LEU A 125 1.53 -2.97 -9.86
N VAL A 126 0.77 -2.77 -8.79
CA VAL A 126 1.25 -2.25 -7.51
C VAL A 126 0.88 -3.22 -6.40
N PHE A 127 1.86 -4.00 -5.94
CA PHE A 127 1.67 -5.02 -4.90
C PHE A 127 1.93 -4.45 -3.50
N ASN A 128 1.19 -4.91 -2.50
CA ASN A 128 1.48 -4.67 -1.09
C ASN A 128 0.96 -5.83 -0.23
N THR A 129 1.70 -6.18 0.82
CA THR A 129 1.21 -7.09 1.86
C THR A 129 2.06 -6.94 3.12
N TRP A 130 1.42 -6.72 4.28
CA TRP A 130 2.08 -6.83 5.59
C TRP A 130 1.11 -6.88 6.77
N HIS A 131 0.07 -6.04 6.76
CA HIS A 131 -0.73 -5.78 7.97
C HIS A 131 -1.53 -6.99 8.46
N TRP A 132 -1.83 -7.93 7.57
CA TRP A 132 -2.59 -9.14 7.92
C TRP A 132 -1.72 -10.28 8.47
N TRP A 133 -0.39 -10.18 8.33
CA TRP A 133 0.53 -11.21 8.81
C TRP A 133 0.55 -11.31 10.35
N ASN A 134 0.02 -10.30 11.04
CA ASN A 134 -0.15 -10.28 12.50
C ASN A 134 -1.38 -11.09 12.97
N PHE A 135 -2.31 -11.41 12.07
CA PHE A 135 -3.63 -11.97 12.39
C PHE A 135 -3.86 -13.36 11.78
N ILE A 136 -2.81 -14.16 11.62
CA ILE A 136 -2.94 -15.55 11.17
C ILE A 136 -3.47 -16.38 12.35
N GLN A 137 -4.81 -16.47 12.46
CA GLN A 137 -5.51 -17.28 13.46
C GLN A 137 -6.41 -18.29 12.76
N VAL A 138 -6.29 -19.55 13.16
CA VAL A 138 -6.96 -20.70 12.54
C VAL A 138 -7.76 -21.41 13.64
N GLY A 139 -9.00 -20.96 13.87
CA GLY A 139 -9.81 -21.42 15.01
C GLY A 139 -9.26 -20.95 16.37
N SER A 140 -9.28 -21.83 17.38
CA SER A 140 -8.72 -21.56 18.72
C SER A 140 -7.23 -21.88 18.85
N ALA A 141 -6.61 -22.49 17.84
CA ALA A 141 -5.19 -22.81 17.81
C ALA A 141 -4.46 -21.85 16.88
N ARG A 142 -3.43 -21.16 17.40
CA ARG A 142 -2.47 -20.46 16.54
C ARG A 142 -1.64 -21.53 15.83
N TYR A 143 -1.33 -21.35 14.54
CA TYR A 143 -0.24 -22.14 13.95
C TYR A 143 1.04 -21.82 14.74
N HIS A 144 1.70 -22.87 15.24
CA HIS A 144 2.62 -22.72 16.38
C HIS A 144 4.11 -22.54 16.06
N ASP A 145 4.62 -22.78 14.84
CA ASP A 145 6.09 -22.98 14.70
C ASP A 145 6.81 -22.22 13.57
N MET A 146 6.20 -21.22 12.93
CA MET A 146 6.93 -20.38 11.95
C MET A 146 6.94 -18.92 12.36
N ASP A 147 8.16 -18.38 12.48
CA ASP A 147 8.36 -16.95 12.63
C ASP A 147 7.67 -16.18 11.49
N ARG A 148 6.98 -15.09 11.84
CA ARG A 148 6.17 -14.33 10.89
C ARG A 148 7.01 -13.77 9.74
N LEU A 149 8.24 -13.33 10.01
CA LEU A 149 9.13 -12.79 8.98
C LEU A 149 9.65 -13.91 8.07
N VAL A 150 9.88 -15.11 8.60
CA VAL A 150 10.21 -16.30 7.79
C VAL A 150 9.05 -16.69 6.88
N ALA A 151 7.81 -16.71 7.39
CA ALA A 151 6.63 -17.00 6.58
C ALA A 151 6.43 -15.93 5.49
N PHE A 152 6.62 -14.67 5.86
CA PHE A 152 6.54 -13.52 4.95
C PHE A 152 7.59 -13.60 3.84
N GLU A 153 8.85 -13.91 4.18
CA GLU A 153 9.92 -14.08 3.20
C GLU A 153 9.61 -15.21 2.21
N LYS A 154 9.09 -16.34 2.69
CA LYS A 154 8.69 -17.48 1.83
C LYS A 154 7.60 -17.08 0.85
N ALA A 155 6.54 -16.41 1.31
CA ALA A 155 5.46 -15.97 0.43
C ALA A 155 5.92 -14.91 -0.58
N LEU A 156 6.75 -13.95 -0.16
CA LEU A 156 7.32 -12.97 -1.08
C LEU A 156 8.26 -13.62 -2.09
N THR A 157 9.01 -14.65 -1.71
CA THR A 157 9.84 -15.43 -2.65
C THR A 157 8.96 -16.13 -3.69
N THR A 158 7.82 -16.70 -3.28
CA THR A 158 6.83 -17.29 -4.20
C THR A 158 6.25 -16.23 -5.14
N TRP A 159 5.90 -15.04 -4.62
CA TRP A 159 5.43 -13.91 -5.42
C TRP A 159 6.48 -13.42 -6.42
N ALA A 160 7.75 -13.29 -6.00
CA ALA A 160 8.85 -12.90 -6.89
C ALA A 160 8.99 -13.87 -8.06
N LYS A 161 8.99 -15.19 -7.78
CA LYS A 161 8.99 -16.23 -8.82
C LYS A 161 7.77 -16.14 -9.73
N TRP A 162 6.59 -15.87 -9.18
CA TRP A 162 5.38 -15.69 -9.98
C TRP A 162 5.52 -14.51 -10.95
N VAL A 163 6.05 -13.37 -10.50
CA VAL A 163 6.31 -12.20 -11.36
C VAL A 163 7.29 -12.55 -12.47
N GLU A 164 8.43 -13.17 -12.14
CA GLU A 164 9.45 -13.57 -13.11
C GLU A 164 8.93 -14.53 -14.19
N THR A 165 7.97 -15.38 -13.82
CA THR A 165 7.45 -16.44 -14.71
C THR A 165 6.23 -16.00 -15.52
N HIS A 166 5.43 -15.08 -15.01
CA HIS A 166 4.12 -14.76 -15.60
C HIS A 166 3.98 -13.31 -16.07
N VAL A 167 4.93 -12.44 -15.78
CA VAL A 167 4.86 -11.01 -16.14
C VAL A 167 5.97 -10.64 -17.11
N ASP A 168 5.58 -10.18 -18.28
CA ASP A 168 6.49 -9.56 -19.24
C ASP A 168 6.78 -8.12 -18.78
N THR A 169 7.89 -7.93 -18.05
CA THR A 169 8.28 -6.64 -17.45
C THR A 169 8.74 -5.60 -18.48
N THR A 170 8.85 -5.98 -19.76
CA THR A 170 9.03 -5.03 -20.87
C THR A 170 7.73 -4.30 -21.21
N LYS A 171 6.58 -4.91 -20.90
CA LYS A 171 5.24 -4.38 -21.17
C LYS A 171 4.56 -3.87 -19.89
N THR A 172 4.72 -4.61 -18.80
CA THR A 172 4.10 -4.31 -17.51
C THR A 172 5.11 -3.68 -16.57
N LYS A 173 4.76 -2.52 -15.98
CA LYS A 173 5.53 -1.94 -14.88
C LYS A 173 5.07 -2.56 -13.57
N VAL A 174 5.99 -3.18 -12.83
CA VAL A 174 5.70 -3.82 -11.55
C VAL A 174 6.30 -3.00 -10.41
N PHE A 175 5.45 -2.64 -9.46
CA PHE A 175 5.83 -1.99 -8.23
C PHE A 175 5.51 -2.90 -7.05
N PHE A 176 6.39 -2.86 -6.04
CA PHE A 176 6.03 -3.30 -4.71
C PHE A 176 6.00 -2.07 -3.80
N GLN A 177 4.84 -1.74 -3.25
CA GLN A 177 4.69 -0.72 -2.23
C GLN A 177 5.37 -1.22 -0.95
N GLY A 178 6.33 -0.44 -0.45
CA GLY A 178 6.97 -0.69 0.84
C GLY A 178 5.97 -0.84 1.98
N VAL A 179 6.44 -1.41 3.08
CA VAL A 179 5.64 -1.67 4.27
C VAL A 179 5.07 -0.36 4.83
N SER A 180 3.75 -0.24 4.86
CA SER A 180 3.11 0.81 5.65
C SER A 180 3.31 0.46 7.13
N PRO A 181 3.86 1.37 7.95
CA PRO A 181 3.98 1.15 9.38
C PRO A 181 2.65 1.38 10.11
N ASP A 182 2.51 0.78 11.28
CA ASP A 182 1.54 1.20 12.29
C ASP A 182 2.20 2.09 13.35
N HIS A 183 1.38 2.75 14.16
CA HIS A 183 1.81 3.55 15.31
C HIS A 183 1.06 3.13 16.57
N LEU A 184 1.13 1.84 16.92
CA LEU A 184 0.46 1.28 18.09
C LEU A 184 1.22 1.47 19.41
N ASN A 185 2.52 1.78 19.38
CA ASN A 185 3.33 1.92 20.60
C ASN A 185 4.20 3.18 20.56
N GLY A 186 3.95 4.14 21.46
CA GLY A 186 4.68 5.40 21.48
C GLY A 186 6.16 5.29 21.82
N SER A 187 6.57 4.19 22.43
CA SER A 187 7.99 3.90 22.67
C SER A 187 8.78 3.81 21.36
N ASP A 188 8.13 3.42 20.25
CA ASP A 188 8.79 3.28 18.95
C ASP A 188 9.21 4.64 18.36
N TRP A 189 8.51 5.71 18.76
CA TRP A 189 8.86 7.09 18.42
C TRP A 189 9.39 7.92 19.61
N GLY A 190 9.80 7.26 20.70
CA GLY A 190 10.44 7.90 21.85
C GLY A 190 9.50 8.60 22.82
N GLU A 191 8.18 8.39 22.72
CA GLU A 191 7.17 8.91 23.63
C GLU A 191 6.54 7.77 24.43
N ALA A 192 7.25 7.23 25.42
CA ALA A 192 6.79 6.07 26.19
C ALA A 192 5.42 6.26 26.90
N SER A 193 5.01 7.52 27.16
CA SER A 193 3.70 7.83 27.73
C SER A 193 2.55 7.73 26.70
N ALA A 194 2.85 7.82 25.40
CA ALA A 194 1.86 7.68 24.35
C ALA A 194 1.56 6.19 24.12
N ARG A 195 0.32 5.79 24.40
CA ARG A 195 -0.10 4.39 24.23
C ARG A 195 -0.45 4.03 22.79
N SER A 196 -0.59 5.00 21.90
CA SER A 196 -0.97 4.83 20.50
C SER A 196 -0.80 6.15 19.73
N CYS A 197 -1.23 6.17 18.47
CA CYS A 197 -1.36 7.37 17.65
C CYS A 197 -2.46 8.36 18.11
N GLU A 198 -3.21 8.06 19.17
CA GLU A 198 -4.22 8.99 19.70
C GLU A 198 -3.61 10.30 20.18
N GLY A 199 -4.24 11.41 19.77
CA GLY A 199 -3.82 12.75 20.13
C GLY A 199 -2.57 13.26 19.41
N GLN A 200 -1.97 12.45 18.52
CA GLN A 200 -0.80 12.84 17.75
C GLN A 200 -1.20 13.80 16.62
N LYS A 201 -0.58 14.98 16.60
CA LYS A 201 -0.94 16.07 15.67
C LYS A 201 0.21 16.56 14.80
N GLU A 202 1.43 16.13 15.10
CA GLU A 202 2.64 16.54 14.41
C GLU A 202 3.47 15.31 14.01
N PRO A 203 4.17 15.38 12.86
CA PRO A 203 5.06 14.32 12.42
C PRO A 203 6.33 14.29 13.26
N PHE A 204 7.02 13.17 13.19
CA PHE A 204 8.36 13.04 13.71
C PHE A 204 9.36 13.70 12.75
N SER A 205 10.24 14.57 13.27
CA SER A 205 11.11 15.43 12.46
C SER A 205 12.55 14.92 12.30
N LYS A 206 12.89 13.73 12.83
CA LYS A 206 14.23 13.13 12.78
C LYS A 206 14.16 11.68 12.27
N THR A 207 15.25 10.93 12.34
CA THR A 207 15.25 9.48 12.10
C THR A 207 14.37 8.75 13.10
N TYR A 208 13.45 7.91 12.61
CA TYR A 208 12.53 7.16 13.46
C TYR A 208 13.29 6.32 14.52
N PRO A 209 13.04 6.52 15.83
CA PRO A 209 13.86 5.94 16.91
C PRO A 209 13.94 4.41 16.92
N ALA A 210 12.84 3.70 16.63
CA ALA A 210 12.85 2.23 16.57
C ALA A 210 13.66 1.66 15.38
N GLY A 211 14.14 2.52 14.48
CA GLY A 211 14.94 2.12 13.32
C GLY A 211 14.09 1.52 12.19
N PRO A 212 14.75 0.79 11.27
CA PRO A 212 14.11 0.19 10.11
C PRO A 212 13.04 -0.83 10.48
N HIS A 213 11.92 -0.82 9.77
CA HIS A 213 10.86 -1.78 9.98
C HIS A 213 11.31 -3.20 9.55
N PRO A 214 11.26 -4.25 10.40
CA PRO A 214 11.82 -5.57 10.08
C PRO A 214 11.26 -6.20 8.80
N ALA A 215 9.96 -6.09 8.55
CA ALA A 215 9.36 -6.59 7.32
C ALA A 215 9.81 -5.84 6.05
N GLN A 216 10.17 -4.56 6.19
CA GLN A 216 10.70 -3.80 5.05
C GLN A 216 12.07 -4.35 4.63
N LEU A 217 12.88 -4.80 5.59
CA LEU A 217 14.16 -5.46 5.28
C LEU A 217 13.94 -6.78 4.53
N VAL A 218 12.87 -7.51 4.83
CA VAL A 218 12.49 -8.73 4.08
C VAL A 218 12.08 -8.36 2.65
N VAL A 219 11.26 -7.32 2.46
CA VAL A 219 10.89 -6.82 1.12
C VAL A 219 12.13 -6.43 0.31
N GLU A 220 13.04 -5.65 0.91
CA GLU A 220 14.28 -5.23 0.27
C GLU A 220 15.18 -6.40 -0.08
N LYS A 221 15.29 -7.40 0.80
CA LYS A 221 16.04 -8.63 0.55
C LYS A 221 15.47 -9.41 -0.63
N VAL A 222 14.15 -9.64 -0.67
CA VAL A 222 13.52 -10.41 -1.75
C VAL A 222 13.61 -9.68 -3.08
N ILE A 223 13.27 -8.39 -3.12
CA ILE A 223 13.34 -7.60 -4.36
C ILE A 223 14.79 -7.43 -4.82
N GLY A 224 15.73 -7.23 -3.90
CA GLY A 224 17.16 -7.12 -4.22
C GLY A 224 17.78 -8.40 -4.80
N ALA A 225 17.13 -9.55 -4.60
CA ALA A 225 17.52 -10.82 -5.22
C ALA A 225 16.89 -11.05 -6.60
N MET A 226 15.88 -10.25 -6.99
CA MET A 226 15.29 -10.29 -8.33
C MET A 226 16.19 -9.59 -9.35
N PRO A 227 16.06 -9.89 -10.65
CA PRO A 227 16.73 -9.12 -11.69
C PRO A 227 16.42 -7.62 -11.57
N THR A 228 17.43 -6.76 -11.69
CA THR A 228 17.35 -5.31 -11.39
C THR A 228 16.23 -4.57 -12.14
N ALA A 229 15.79 -5.07 -13.30
CA ALA A 229 14.72 -4.47 -14.09
C ALA A 229 13.30 -5.05 -13.82
N ALA A 230 13.18 -6.06 -12.95
CA ALA A 230 11.93 -6.80 -12.80
C ALA A 230 10.87 -6.06 -11.97
N VAL A 231 11.28 -5.40 -10.88
CA VAL A 231 10.37 -4.77 -9.91
C VAL A 231 10.97 -3.47 -9.37
N HIS A 232 10.13 -2.44 -9.29
CA HIS A 232 10.46 -1.19 -8.62
C HIS A 232 9.92 -1.20 -7.18
N LEU A 233 10.80 -1.09 -6.19
CA LEU A 233 10.39 -0.87 -4.80
C LEU A 233 9.96 0.60 -4.62
N LEU A 234 8.68 0.81 -4.38
CA LEU A 234 8.15 2.10 -3.95
C LEU A 234 8.38 2.23 -2.43
N ASN A 235 9.59 2.64 -2.04
CA ASN A 235 10.01 2.68 -0.64
C ASN A 235 9.31 3.82 0.13
N VAL A 236 8.16 3.50 0.71
CA VAL A 236 7.33 4.43 1.49
C VAL A 236 7.47 4.26 3.01
N THR A 237 8.24 3.28 3.46
CA THR A 237 8.23 2.85 4.86
C THR A 237 8.78 3.93 5.79
N ALA A 238 10.02 4.36 5.55
CA ALA A 238 10.69 5.32 6.42
C ALA A 238 9.97 6.67 6.48
N LEU A 239 9.53 7.20 5.32
CA LEU A 239 8.77 8.46 5.30
C LEU A 239 7.43 8.32 6.03
N SER A 240 6.80 7.14 6.01
CA SER A 240 5.51 6.92 6.67
C SER A 240 5.67 6.71 8.17
N GLN A 241 6.80 6.16 8.64
CA GLN A 241 7.14 6.08 10.06
C GLN A 241 7.23 7.48 10.69
N LEU A 242 7.55 8.50 9.89
CA LEU A 242 7.57 9.87 10.38
C LEU A 242 6.17 10.47 10.58
N ARG A 243 5.10 9.80 10.15
CA ARG A 243 3.77 10.38 10.01
C ARG A 243 2.77 9.88 11.06
N LYS A 244 3.19 9.71 12.32
CA LYS A 244 2.32 9.23 13.41
C LYS A 244 0.98 9.96 13.54
N GLU A 245 0.89 11.22 13.10
CA GLU A 245 -0.32 12.04 13.11
C GLU A 245 -1.28 11.76 11.94
N GLY A 246 -0.84 11.05 10.90
CA GLY A 246 -1.61 10.80 9.68
C GLY A 246 -2.70 9.75 9.81
N HIS A 247 -2.76 9.02 10.93
CA HIS A 247 -3.72 7.95 11.16
C HIS A 247 -5.13 8.48 11.53
N PRO A 248 -6.21 7.75 11.21
CA PRO A 248 -7.56 8.08 11.68
C PRO A 248 -7.68 8.05 13.20
N SER A 249 -6.89 7.22 13.90
CA SER A 249 -7.00 7.04 15.35
C SER A 249 -8.46 6.68 15.72
N VAL A 250 -9.07 7.40 16.65
CA VAL A 250 -10.45 7.25 17.09
C VAL A 250 -11.50 7.78 16.11
N TYR A 251 -11.08 8.34 14.98
CA TYR A 251 -11.97 8.81 13.92
C TYR A 251 -12.10 7.80 12.77
N GLY A 252 -11.54 6.60 12.94
CA GLY A 252 -11.70 5.47 12.03
C GLY A 252 -13.03 4.75 12.16
N LEU A 253 -13.15 3.59 11.51
CA LEU A 253 -14.30 2.71 11.66
C LEU A 253 -14.36 2.17 13.10
N GLY A 254 -15.50 2.33 13.77
CA GLY A 254 -15.66 1.94 15.18
C GLY A 254 -15.40 3.07 16.19
N GLY A 255 -14.93 4.23 15.74
CA GLY A 255 -14.80 5.43 16.55
C GLY A 255 -13.88 5.24 17.76
N HIS A 256 -14.19 5.89 18.89
CA HIS A 256 -13.47 5.73 20.16
C HIS A 256 -13.48 4.30 20.74
N ARG A 257 -14.22 3.35 20.15
CA ARG A 257 -14.24 1.94 20.57
C ARG A 257 -13.20 1.10 19.84
N ALA A 258 -12.61 1.60 18.75
CA ALA A 258 -11.62 0.89 17.95
C ALA A 258 -10.54 1.88 17.48
N MET A 259 -9.34 1.76 18.06
CA MET A 259 -8.20 2.57 17.67
C MET A 259 -7.65 2.12 16.32
N ASP A 260 -7.58 3.02 15.34
CA ASP A 260 -6.94 2.74 14.06
C ASP A 260 -5.64 3.53 13.92
N CYS A 261 -4.53 2.86 14.22
CA CYS A 261 -3.17 3.37 14.00
C CYS A 261 -2.45 2.63 12.88
N SER A 262 -3.20 2.01 11.96
CA SER A 262 -2.66 1.24 10.84
C SER A 262 -3.04 1.85 9.50
N HIS A 263 -4.31 2.22 9.31
CA HIS A 263 -4.77 2.91 8.10
C HIS A 263 -4.48 4.40 8.17
N TRP A 264 -4.70 5.11 7.07
CA TRP A 264 -4.39 6.53 6.93
C TRP A 264 -5.63 7.36 6.60
N CYS A 265 -5.70 8.57 7.16
CA CYS A 265 -6.65 9.56 6.70
C CYS A 265 -6.44 9.88 5.21
N LEU A 266 -7.55 10.17 4.52
CA LEU A 266 -7.56 10.69 3.15
C LEU A 266 -8.24 12.07 3.12
N ALA A 267 -7.66 13.12 2.56
CA ALA A 267 -6.27 13.24 2.05
C ALA A 267 -5.21 13.00 3.14
N GLY A 268 -3.98 12.66 2.74
CA GLY A 268 -2.91 12.33 3.70
C GLY A 268 -1.72 11.56 3.14
N VAL A 269 -1.15 10.66 3.95
CA VAL A 269 0.07 9.90 3.65
C VAL A 269 -0.03 9.10 2.33
N PRO A 270 -1.15 8.41 2.00
CA PRO A 270 -1.27 7.71 0.74
C PRO A 270 -1.21 8.62 -0.51
N ASP A 271 -1.53 9.91 -0.38
CA ASP A 271 -1.36 10.87 -1.48
C ASP A 271 0.13 11.06 -1.80
N THR A 272 1.00 11.01 -0.78
CA THR A 272 2.45 11.03 -0.97
C THR A 272 2.93 9.76 -1.67
N TRP A 273 2.39 8.59 -1.32
CA TRP A 273 2.71 7.34 -2.01
C TRP A 273 2.32 7.40 -3.48
N ASN A 274 1.16 7.97 -3.80
CA ASN A 274 0.71 8.16 -5.16
C ASN A 274 1.52 9.21 -5.93
N GLN A 275 2.05 10.25 -5.27
CA GLN A 275 3.00 11.18 -5.88
C GLN A 275 4.33 10.49 -6.22
N LEU A 276 4.84 9.62 -5.34
CA LEU A 276 6.03 8.80 -5.60
C LEU A 276 5.81 7.83 -6.74
N LEU A 277 4.66 7.14 -6.77
CA LEU A 277 4.28 6.25 -7.85
C LEU A 277 4.18 7.01 -9.18
N TYR A 278 3.54 8.18 -9.18
CA TYR A 278 3.45 9.04 -10.35
C TYR A 278 4.83 9.43 -10.88
N ALA A 279 5.71 9.92 -10.00
CA ALA A 279 7.07 10.28 -10.38
C ALA A 279 7.84 9.11 -11.00
N ALA A 280 7.69 7.90 -10.44
CA ALA A 280 8.35 6.70 -10.94
C ALA A 280 7.76 6.18 -12.27
N LEU A 281 6.58 6.66 -12.66
CA LEU A 281 5.92 6.33 -13.93
C LEU A 281 6.18 7.37 -15.02
N LEU A 282 6.80 8.50 -14.70
CA LEU A 282 7.22 9.48 -15.70
C LEU A 282 8.39 8.93 -16.52
N PRO A 283 8.51 9.32 -17.81
CA PRO A 283 9.69 9.02 -18.59
C PRO A 283 10.95 9.59 -17.91
N THR A 284 12.01 8.80 -17.84
CA THR A 284 13.36 9.25 -17.47
C THR A 284 14.05 9.93 -18.63
#